data_AF-A0A257PER3-F1
#
_entry.id   AF-A0A257PER3-F1
#
_cell.length_a   1.000
_cell.length_b   1.000
_cell.length_c   1.000
_cell.angle_alpha   90.00
_cell.angle_beta   90.00
_cell.angle_gamma   90.00
#
_symmetry.space_group_name_H-M   'P 1'
#
loop_
_entity.id
_entity.type
_entity.pdbx_description
1 polymer ?
#
loop_
_entity_poly.entity_id
_entity_poly.type
_entity_poly.pdbx_seq_one_letter_code
_entity_poly.pdbx_strand_id
1 'polypeptide(L)'
;MTRGRAALLACALLVGGAAQPVSEPAGYRMEHYRAPTPETLKGATVVDTEQAHVLWEKRQAAFIDVLPRAPRPPNLPAGTIWRAKPRSDIPGSIWLPDTGYGALAPVMEAYFERGLAQASGGDRAYTLVFYCKAECWMSWNAAKRAMALGYTHVTWYPSGTDGWRAHGFPLEPRQPEPRPNVTE
;
A
#
# COMPACT_ATOMS: atom_id res chain seq x y z
N MET A 1 -14.07 73.19 -13.20
CA MET A 1 -14.91 72.10 -12.63
C MET A 1 -14.16 70.79 -12.79
N THR A 2 -13.39 70.40 -11.76
CA THR A 2 -12.54 69.20 -11.75
C THR A 2 -13.29 68.05 -11.08
N ARG A 3 -13.45 66.92 -11.77
CA ARG A 3 -13.91 65.65 -11.19
C ARG A 3 -12.87 64.57 -11.47
N GLY A 4 -12.00 64.33 -10.49
CA GLY A 4 -11.14 63.16 -10.46
C GLY A 4 -11.92 61.96 -9.92
N ARG A 5 -11.96 60.85 -10.67
CA ARG A 5 -12.49 59.56 -10.20
C ARG A 5 -11.30 58.69 -9.82
N ALA A 6 -11.11 58.46 -8.52
CA ALA A 6 -10.20 57.44 -8.02
C ALA A 6 -10.90 56.07 -8.14
N ALA A 7 -10.31 55.14 -8.89
CA ALA A 7 -10.74 53.75 -8.94
C ALA A 7 -9.95 52.97 -7.89
N LEU A 8 -10.64 52.45 -6.88
CA LEU A 8 -10.09 51.51 -5.89
C LEU A 8 -10.10 50.10 -6.51
N LEU A 9 -8.91 49.57 -6.79
CA LEU A 9 -8.73 48.14 -7.07
C LEU A 9 -8.79 47.36 -5.75
N ALA A 10 -9.80 46.51 -5.60
CA ALA A 10 -9.85 45.51 -4.54
C ALA A 10 -9.11 44.23 -5.01
N CYS A 11 -7.93 43.99 -4.47
CA CYS A 11 -7.25 42.70 -4.61
C CYS A 11 -7.95 41.66 -3.71
N ALA A 12 -8.67 40.73 -4.31
CA ALA A 12 -9.17 39.55 -3.62
C ALA A 12 -8.02 38.54 -3.46
N LEU A 13 -7.58 38.32 -2.21
CA LEU A 13 -6.64 37.25 -1.85
C LEU A 13 -7.37 35.91 -1.94
N LEU A 14 -7.02 35.09 -2.93
CA LEU A 14 -7.44 33.69 -3.01
C LEU A 14 -6.67 32.89 -1.94
N VAL A 15 -7.34 32.57 -0.84
CA VAL A 15 -6.83 31.62 0.15
C VAL A 15 -6.97 30.22 -0.46
N GLY A 16 -5.86 29.64 -0.91
CA GLY A 16 -5.80 28.25 -1.33
C GLY A 16 -6.03 27.33 -0.13
N GLY A 17 -7.10 26.53 -0.16
CA GLY A 17 -7.39 25.56 0.89
C GLY A 17 -6.36 24.42 0.88
N ALA A 18 -5.56 24.32 1.94
CA ALA A 18 -4.74 23.14 2.19
C ALA A 18 -5.67 21.95 2.47
N ALA A 19 -5.43 20.81 1.81
CA ALA A 19 -6.14 19.58 2.10
C ALA A 19 -5.92 19.19 3.58
N GLN A 20 -6.98 18.83 4.30
CA GLN A 20 -6.85 18.40 5.68
C GLN A 20 -6.08 17.07 5.76
N PRO A 21 -5.13 16.92 6.68
CA PRO A 21 -4.36 15.68 6.83
C PRO A 21 -5.29 14.53 7.22
N VAL A 22 -5.10 13.37 6.59
CA VAL A 22 -5.87 12.15 6.86
C VAL A 22 -5.44 11.59 8.22
N SER A 23 -6.38 11.40 9.14
CA SER A 23 -6.08 10.87 10.47
C SER A 23 -5.84 9.36 10.46
N GLU A 24 -4.95 8.90 11.35
CA GLU A 24 -4.77 7.47 11.61
C GLU A 24 -5.97 6.89 12.38
N PRO A 25 -6.65 5.85 11.87
CA PRO A 25 -7.72 5.19 12.58
C PRO A 25 -7.18 4.31 13.71
N ALA A 26 -7.95 4.19 14.79
CA ALA A 26 -7.61 3.31 15.92
C ALA A 26 -7.56 1.83 15.48
N GLY A 27 -8.49 1.40 14.64
CA GLY A 27 -8.54 0.05 14.05
C GLY A 27 -7.91 -0.04 12.66
N TYR A 28 -8.35 -1.03 11.89
CA TYR A 28 -8.05 -1.13 10.47
C TYR A 28 -9.03 -0.29 9.64
N ARG A 29 -8.60 0.16 8.46
CA ARG A 29 -9.50 0.74 7.46
C ARG A 29 -10.40 -0.36 6.90
N MET A 30 -11.72 -0.12 6.90
CA MET A 30 -12.71 -1.13 6.49
C MET A 30 -13.20 -0.98 5.05
N GLU A 31 -13.03 0.21 4.46
CA GLU A 31 -13.62 0.56 3.17
C GLU A 31 -12.80 1.66 2.46
N HIS A 32 -13.15 1.97 1.22
CA HIS A 32 -12.48 2.99 0.40
C HIS A 32 -10.95 2.83 0.40
N TYR A 33 -10.49 1.62 0.07
CA TYR A 33 -9.07 1.27 0.16
C TYR A 33 -8.17 2.03 -0.81
N ARG A 34 -8.72 2.57 -1.90
CA ARG A 34 -8.02 3.48 -2.82
C ARG A 34 -8.44 4.91 -2.52
N ALA A 35 -7.71 5.56 -1.63
CA ALA A 35 -7.94 6.91 -1.14
C ALA A 35 -6.66 7.45 -0.48
N PRO A 36 -6.51 8.78 -0.30
CA PRO A 36 -5.40 9.34 0.47
C PRO A 36 -5.26 8.63 1.82
N THR A 37 -4.02 8.26 2.15
CA THR A 37 -3.64 7.62 3.41
C THR A 37 -3.05 8.67 4.37
N PRO A 38 -2.96 8.39 5.67
CA PRO A 38 -2.23 9.24 6.59
C PRO A 38 -0.75 9.33 6.16
N GLU A 39 -0.08 10.39 6.57
CA GLU A 39 1.37 10.53 6.36
C GLU A 39 2.16 9.63 7.33
N THR A 40 1.48 9.06 8.33
CA THR A 40 2.08 8.31 9.42
C THR A 40 1.42 6.94 9.63
N LEU A 41 2.15 6.04 10.26
CA LEU A 41 1.64 4.80 10.81
C LEU A 41 2.33 4.57 12.16
N LYS A 42 1.64 4.84 13.26
CA LYS A 42 2.23 4.74 14.59
C LYS A 42 2.80 3.35 14.87
N GLY A 43 4.09 3.30 15.21
CA GLY A 43 4.84 2.07 15.50
C GLY A 43 5.63 1.52 14.31
N ALA A 44 5.37 1.99 13.09
CA ALA A 44 6.12 1.65 11.90
C ALA A 44 7.06 2.78 11.48
N THR A 45 8.12 2.44 10.77
CA THR A 45 8.93 3.42 10.03
C THR A 45 8.23 3.73 8.71
N VAL A 46 7.92 4.99 8.43
CA VAL A 46 7.40 5.41 7.13
C VAL A 46 8.58 5.86 6.26
N VAL A 47 8.68 5.33 5.04
CA VAL A 47 9.77 5.66 4.11
C VAL A 47 9.24 6.23 2.81
N ASP A 48 10.00 7.13 2.21
CA ASP A 48 9.81 7.57 0.84
C ASP A 48 10.39 6.57 -0.18
N THR A 49 10.28 6.92 -1.46
CA THR A 49 10.74 6.07 -2.57
C THR A 49 12.26 5.85 -2.58
N GLU A 50 13.05 6.87 -2.24
CA GLU A 50 14.51 6.78 -2.26
C GLU A 50 15.02 5.95 -1.09
N GLN A 51 14.46 6.15 0.10
CA GLN A 51 14.72 5.35 1.28
C GLN A 51 14.32 3.88 1.07
N ALA A 52 13.16 3.64 0.46
CA ALA A 52 12.74 2.29 0.06
C ALA A 52 13.73 1.66 -0.92
N HIS A 53 14.21 2.42 -1.92
CA HIS A 53 15.22 1.93 -2.85
C HIS A 53 16.52 1.56 -2.14
N VAL A 54 17.00 2.37 -1.20
CA VAL A 54 18.21 2.06 -0.42
C VAL A 54 18.07 0.75 0.34
N LEU A 55 16.92 0.50 0.98
CA LEU A 55 16.65 -0.77 1.67
C LEU A 55 16.67 -1.96 0.71
N TRP A 56 16.06 -1.79 -0.46
CA TRP A 56 15.98 -2.80 -1.52
C TRP A 56 17.37 -3.13 -2.10
N GLU A 57 18.12 -2.10 -2.52
CA GLU A 57 19.42 -2.24 -3.16
C GLU A 57 20.43 -2.92 -2.24
N LYS A 58 20.40 -2.55 -0.94
CA LYS A 58 21.26 -3.16 0.08
C LYS A 58 20.77 -4.53 0.57
N ARG A 59 19.61 -5.00 0.11
CA ARG A 59 18.97 -6.26 0.53
C ARG A 59 18.76 -6.34 2.05
N GLN A 60 18.39 -5.21 2.67
CA GLN A 60 18.24 -5.08 4.12
C GLN A 60 16.82 -5.32 4.63
N ALA A 61 15.87 -5.61 3.72
CA ALA A 61 14.48 -5.87 4.07
C ALA A 61 13.83 -6.81 3.05
N ALA A 62 12.79 -7.50 3.50
CA ALA A 62 11.85 -8.17 2.60
C ALA A 62 10.72 -7.22 2.22
N PHE A 63 10.42 -7.17 0.94
CA PHE A 63 9.39 -6.31 0.38
C PHE A 63 8.11 -7.12 0.19
N ILE A 64 7.00 -6.63 0.75
CA ILE A 64 5.71 -7.30 0.80
C ILE A 64 4.70 -6.49 -0.01
N ASP A 65 4.37 -6.96 -1.20
CA ASP A 65 3.27 -6.42 -2.00
C ASP A 65 1.96 -6.98 -1.47
N VAL A 66 1.01 -6.10 -1.17
CA VAL A 66 -0.35 -6.50 -0.73
C VAL A 66 -1.45 -5.96 -1.64
N LEU A 67 -1.10 -5.54 -2.87
CA LEU A 67 -2.08 -5.12 -3.86
C LEU A 67 -3.14 -6.22 -4.06
N PRO A 68 -4.45 -5.90 -3.96
CA PRO A 68 -5.48 -6.91 -4.07
C PRO A 68 -5.55 -7.47 -5.49
N ARG A 69 -5.94 -8.74 -5.59
CA ARG A 69 -6.12 -9.40 -6.87
C ARG A 69 -7.60 -9.44 -7.19
N ALA A 70 -7.98 -8.87 -8.33
CA ALA A 70 -9.38 -8.91 -8.76
C ALA A 70 -9.89 -10.37 -8.82
N PRO A 71 -11.03 -10.68 -8.19
CA PRO A 71 -11.58 -12.02 -8.22
C PRO A 71 -12.01 -12.38 -9.64
N ARG A 72 -12.11 -13.68 -9.92
CA ARG A 72 -12.77 -14.14 -11.15
C ARG A 72 -14.22 -13.65 -11.15
N PRO A 73 -14.70 -13.01 -12.23
CA PRO A 73 -16.11 -12.64 -12.33
C PRO A 73 -17.03 -13.88 -12.13
N PRO A 74 -18.03 -13.82 -11.24
CA PRO A 74 -18.85 -14.99 -10.89
C PRO A 74 -19.70 -15.48 -12.07
N ASN A 75 -20.09 -14.58 -12.98
CA ASN A 75 -20.98 -14.87 -14.11
C ASN A 75 -20.24 -15.02 -15.44
N LEU A 76 -19.03 -15.57 -15.42
CA LEU A 76 -18.30 -15.89 -16.66
C LEU A 76 -19.01 -17.02 -17.42
N PRO A 77 -19.34 -16.85 -18.72
CA PRO A 77 -19.94 -17.92 -19.50
C PRO A 77 -19.10 -19.19 -19.48
N ALA A 78 -19.75 -20.36 -19.46
CA ALA A 78 -19.08 -21.65 -19.47
C ALA A 78 -18.10 -21.74 -20.65
N GLY A 79 -16.88 -22.20 -20.38
CA GLY A 79 -15.80 -22.27 -21.38
C GLY A 79 -14.99 -20.97 -21.57
N THR A 80 -15.36 -19.86 -20.92
CA THR A 80 -14.57 -18.62 -21.01
C THR A 80 -13.29 -18.72 -20.19
N ILE A 81 -12.14 -18.56 -20.84
CA ILE A 81 -10.83 -18.51 -20.17
C ILE A 81 -10.68 -17.16 -19.49
N TRP A 82 -10.68 -17.14 -18.16
CA TRP A 82 -10.33 -15.96 -17.38
C TRP A 82 -8.82 -15.80 -17.26
N ARG A 83 -8.29 -14.64 -17.66
CA ARG A 83 -6.89 -14.27 -17.46
C ARG A 83 -6.82 -13.14 -16.45
N ALA A 84 -6.32 -13.45 -15.25
CA ALA A 84 -6.06 -12.41 -14.26
C ALA A 84 -5.08 -11.37 -14.82
N LYS A 85 -5.30 -10.10 -14.45
CA LYS A 85 -4.40 -9.02 -14.86
C LYS A 85 -2.98 -9.31 -14.36
N PRO A 86 -1.96 -9.25 -15.23
CA PRO A 86 -0.56 -9.40 -14.80
C PRO A 86 -0.17 -8.34 -13.77
N ARG A 87 0.70 -8.73 -12.84
CA ARG A 87 1.32 -7.85 -11.85
C ARG A 87 2.83 -7.83 -12.09
N SER A 88 3.39 -6.63 -12.18
CA SER A 88 4.83 -6.41 -12.04
C SER A 88 5.08 -5.55 -10.81
N ASP A 89 5.99 -5.97 -9.94
CA ASP A 89 6.25 -5.36 -8.64
C ASP A 89 7.75 -5.15 -8.38
N ILE A 90 8.10 -4.72 -7.16
CA ILE A 90 9.50 -4.42 -6.80
C ILE A 90 10.30 -5.73 -6.79
N PRO A 91 11.45 -5.82 -7.47
CA PRO A 91 12.19 -7.08 -7.60
C PRO A 91 12.53 -7.74 -6.27
N GLY A 92 12.34 -9.05 -6.19
CA GLY A 92 12.54 -9.84 -4.98
C GLY A 92 11.42 -9.75 -3.93
N SER A 93 10.33 -9.04 -4.21
CA SER A 93 9.17 -9.01 -3.31
C SER A 93 8.44 -10.36 -3.27
N ILE A 94 7.66 -10.58 -2.21
CA ILE A 94 6.56 -11.55 -2.24
C ILE A 94 5.23 -10.81 -2.40
N TRP A 95 4.27 -11.44 -3.08
CA TRP A 95 2.94 -10.86 -3.28
C TRP A 95 1.88 -11.65 -2.49
N LEU A 96 1.35 -10.99 -1.46
CA LEU A 96 0.30 -11.49 -0.57
C LEU A 96 -1.02 -10.72 -0.79
N PRO A 97 -1.70 -10.93 -1.94
CA PRO A 97 -2.92 -10.20 -2.27
C PRO A 97 -4.00 -10.35 -1.20
N ASP A 98 -4.83 -9.33 -1.08
CA ASP A 98 -6.05 -9.32 -0.26
C ASP A 98 -5.80 -9.39 1.26
N THR A 99 -4.54 -9.48 1.70
CA THR A 99 -4.18 -9.45 3.13
C THR A 99 -4.29 -8.06 3.75
N GLY A 100 -4.48 -7.01 2.95
CA GLY A 100 -4.70 -5.64 3.44
C GLY A 100 -6.16 -5.25 3.70
N TYR A 101 -7.13 -6.15 3.49
CA TYR A 101 -8.52 -5.87 3.88
C TYR A 101 -8.62 -5.65 5.40
N GLY A 102 -9.59 -4.82 5.83
CA GLY A 102 -9.76 -4.44 7.22
C GLY A 102 -10.08 -5.62 8.13
N ALA A 103 -11.11 -6.39 7.76
CA ALA A 103 -11.37 -7.71 8.33
C ALA A 103 -10.79 -8.78 7.40
N LEU A 104 -10.09 -9.75 7.98
CA LEU A 104 -9.63 -10.95 7.29
C LEU A 104 -10.35 -12.16 7.85
N ALA A 105 -10.69 -13.10 6.98
CA ALA A 105 -11.07 -14.44 7.44
C ALA A 105 -9.86 -15.13 8.08
N PRO A 106 -10.03 -16.00 9.09
CA PRO A 106 -8.91 -16.68 9.76
C PRO A 106 -7.94 -17.39 8.81
N VAL A 107 -8.46 -17.94 7.71
CA VAL A 107 -7.64 -18.60 6.68
C VAL A 107 -6.69 -17.63 5.96
N MET A 108 -7.12 -16.38 5.78
CA MET A 108 -6.33 -15.30 5.18
C MET A 108 -5.36 -14.68 6.19
N GLU A 109 -5.70 -14.66 7.47
CA GLU A 109 -4.76 -14.31 8.55
C GLU A 109 -3.60 -15.32 8.60
N ALA A 110 -3.91 -16.61 8.62
CA ALA A 110 -2.89 -17.66 8.59
C ALA A 110 -2.05 -17.62 7.29
N TYR A 111 -2.65 -17.25 6.16
CA TYR A 111 -1.92 -17.02 4.90
C TYR A 111 -0.94 -15.85 5.02
N PHE A 112 -1.38 -14.73 5.59
CA PHE A 112 -0.53 -13.57 5.84
C PHE A 112 0.63 -13.93 6.77
N GLU A 113 0.36 -14.57 7.91
CA GLU A 113 1.38 -14.99 8.87
C GLU A 113 2.45 -15.90 8.26
N ARG A 114 2.03 -16.92 7.49
CA ARG A 114 2.97 -17.81 6.80
C ARG A 114 3.82 -17.05 5.79
N GLY A 115 3.21 -16.15 5.01
CA GLY A 115 3.94 -15.33 4.04
C GLY A 115 4.99 -14.44 4.71
N LEU A 116 4.65 -13.81 5.84
CA LEU A 116 5.62 -13.01 6.59
C LEU A 116 6.73 -13.86 7.20
N ALA A 117 6.40 -15.03 7.76
CA ALA A 117 7.40 -15.96 8.29
C ALA A 117 8.36 -16.42 7.18
N GLN A 118 7.86 -16.73 5.99
CA GLN A 118 8.69 -17.09 4.84
C GLN A 118 9.60 -15.92 4.41
N ALA A 119 9.05 -14.72 4.28
CA ALA A 119 9.80 -13.52 3.88
C ALA A 119 10.90 -13.13 4.88
N SER A 120 10.68 -13.39 6.16
CA SER A 120 11.61 -13.06 7.25
C SER A 120 12.50 -14.22 7.68
N GLY A 121 12.34 -15.41 7.11
CA GLY A 121 12.99 -16.63 7.62
C GLY A 121 12.55 -16.98 9.06
N GLY A 122 11.38 -16.51 9.49
CA GLY A 122 10.83 -16.68 10.83
C GLY A 122 11.29 -15.63 11.85
N ASP A 123 12.19 -14.71 11.48
CA ASP A 123 12.71 -13.69 12.39
C ASP A 123 11.76 -12.48 12.50
N ARG A 124 11.20 -12.27 13.71
CA ARG A 124 10.30 -11.13 13.99
C ARG A 124 11.01 -9.78 14.02
N ALA A 125 12.34 -9.77 14.12
CA ALA A 125 13.17 -8.57 14.05
C ALA A 125 13.69 -8.29 12.62
N TYR A 126 13.41 -9.15 11.65
CA TYR A 126 13.77 -8.86 10.26
C TYR A 126 12.91 -7.73 9.71
N THR A 127 13.52 -6.80 8.97
CA THR A 127 12.81 -5.65 8.42
C THR A 127 11.83 -6.08 7.33
N LEU A 128 10.56 -5.72 7.50
CA LEU A 128 9.50 -5.94 6.51
C LEU A 128 9.03 -4.60 5.94
N VAL A 129 9.11 -4.42 4.63
CA VAL A 129 8.63 -3.23 3.92
C VAL A 129 7.31 -3.55 3.24
N PHE A 130 6.22 -2.98 3.74
CA PHE A 130 4.88 -3.16 3.17
C PHE A 130 4.57 -2.08 2.16
N TYR A 131 4.05 -2.50 1.00
CA TYR A 131 3.67 -1.58 -0.06
C TYR A 131 2.51 -2.12 -0.91
N CYS A 132 1.97 -1.24 -1.73
CA CYS A 132 0.89 -1.53 -2.68
C CYS A 132 1.09 -0.59 -3.89
N LYS A 133 0.10 0.23 -4.19
CA LYS A 133 0.15 1.42 -5.03
C LYS A 133 0.08 2.66 -4.15
N ALA A 134 0.31 3.83 -4.74
CA ALA A 134 0.01 5.08 -4.05
C ALA A 134 -1.47 5.12 -3.66
N GLU A 135 -1.76 5.79 -2.54
CA GLU A 135 -3.12 5.94 -2.00
C GLU A 135 -3.80 4.57 -1.82
N CYS A 136 -3.14 3.66 -1.12
CA CYS A 136 -3.61 2.30 -0.89
C CYS A 136 -3.60 1.97 0.61
N TRP A 137 -4.77 2.02 1.24
CA TRP A 137 -4.93 1.67 2.65
C TRP A 137 -4.63 0.20 2.97
N MET A 138 -4.59 -0.67 1.95
CA MET A 138 -4.27 -2.09 2.17
C MET A 138 -2.83 -2.30 2.66
N SER A 139 -1.85 -1.53 2.17
CA SER A 139 -0.49 -1.61 2.69
C SER A 139 -0.37 -1.05 4.11
N TRP A 140 -1.12 0.01 4.41
CA TRP A 140 -1.22 0.56 5.78
C TRP A 140 -1.80 -0.47 6.76
N ASN A 141 -2.91 -1.12 6.39
CA ASN A 141 -3.53 -2.17 7.19
C ASN A 141 -2.60 -3.38 7.38
N ALA A 142 -1.94 -3.83 6.32
CA ALA A 142 -1.03 -4.97 6.39
C ALA A 142 0.17 -4.69 7.31
N ALA A 143 0.79 -3.51 7.20
CA ALA A 143 1.86 -3.09 8.11
C ALA A 143 1.38 -3.05 9.57
N LYS A 144 0.21 -2.46 9.83
CA LYS A 144 -0.40 -2.45 11.17
C LYS A 144 -0.62 -3.87 11.72
N ARG A 145 -1.09 -4.79 10.87
CA ARG A 145 -1.31 -6.18 11.24
C ARG A 145 -0.01 -6.91 11.55
N ALA A 146 1.06 -6.65 10.79
CA ALA A 146 2.37 -7.23 11.06
C ALA A 146 2.89 -6.84 12.45
N MET A 147 2.71 -5.58 12.86
CA MET A 147 3.05 -5.14 14.21
C MET A 147 2.21 -5.86 15.28
N ALA A 148 0.90 -6.04 15.05
CA ALA A 148 0.04 -6.79 15.95
C ALA A 148 0.43 -8.27 16.10
N LEU A 149 1.10 -8.84 15.08
CA LEU A 149 1.70 -10.17 15.11
C LEU A 149 3.08 -10.23 15.77
N GLY A 150 3.59 -9.11 16.29
CA GLY A 150 4.86 -9.03 17.01
C GLY A 150 6.10 -8.77 16.15
N TYR A 151 5.96 -8.42 14.88
CA TYR A 151 7.10 -7.93 14.10
C TYR A 151 7.55 -6.56 14.62
N THR A 152 8.84 -6.42 14.90
CA THR A 152 9.38 -5.23 15.58
C THR A 152 9.94 -4.19 14.62
N HIS A 153 10.34 -4.60 13.42
CA HIS A 153 10.87 -3.71 12.37
C HIS A 153 9.93 -3.68 11.16
N VAL A 154 8.80 -3.01 11.34
CA VAL A 154 7.82 -2.81 10.28
C VAL A 154 8.07 -1.45 9.62
N THR A 155 8.27 -1.49 8.30
CA THR A 155 8.40 -0.32 7.44
C THR A 155 7.21 -0.26 6.50
N TRP A 156 6.64 0.93 6.31
CA TRP A 156 5.57 1.18 5.36
C TRP A 156 6.04 2.15 4.28
N TYR A 157 5.88 1.75 3.02
CA TYR A 157 6.22 2.55 1.85
C TYR A 157 4.92 2.98 1.12
N PRO A 158 4.41 4.21 1.37
CA PRO A 158 3.08 4.62 0.92
C PRO A 158 2.96 4.79 -0.60
N SER A 159 4.00 5.29 -1.26
CA SER A 159 3.98 5.55 -2.71
C SER A 159 3.96 4.27 -3.54
N GLY A 160 4.40 3.14 -2.95
CA GLY A 160 4.36 1.81 -3.54
C GLY A 160 4.94 1.74 -4.97
N THR A 161 4.35 0.90 -5.82
CA THR A 161 4.88 0.73 -7.19
C THR A 161 4.65 1.93 -8.10
N ASP A 162 3.76 2.86 -7.73
CA ASP A 162 3.57 4.08 -8.51
C ASP A 162 4.74 5.04 -8.30
N GLY A 163 5.14 5.28 -7.04
CA GLY A 163 6.36 6.02 -6.73
C GLY A 163 7.61 5.34 -7.29
N TRP A 164 7.73 4.03 -7.10
CA TRP A 164 8.87 3.25 -7.56
C TRP A 164 9.09 3.40 -9.08
N ARG A 165 8.01 3.25 -9.85
CA ARG A 165 8.02 3.42 -11.30
C ARG A 165 8.29 4.85 -11.72
N ALA A 166 7.76 5.85 -11.01
CA ALA A 166 7.99 7.25 -11.31
C ALA A 166 9.47 7.64 -11.16
N HIS A 167 10.20 7.00 -10.25
CA HIS A 167 11.66 7.13 -10.10
C HIS A 167 12.47 6.33 -11.14
N GLY A 168 11.82 5.58 -12.03
CA GLY A 168 12.50 4.78 -13.06
C GLY A 168 13.16 3.50 -12.54
N PHE A 169 12.84 3.08 -11.31
CA PHE A 169 13.38 1.85 -10.73
C PHE A 169 12.77 0.59 -11.36
N PRO A 170 13.50 -0.54 -11.39
CA PRO A 170 13.07 -1.73 -12.13
C PRO A 170 11.83 -2.38 -11.53
N LEU A 171 10.97 -2.96 -12.37
CA LEU A 171 9.86 -3.80 -11.95
C LEU A 171 10.00 -5.18 -12.60
N GLU A 172 9.59 -6.24 -11.91
CA GLU A 172 9.60 -7.59 -12.47
C GLU A 172 8.22 -8.26 -12.38
N PRO A 173 7.87 -9.16 -13.31
CA PRO A 173 6.62 -9.93 -13.22
C PRO A 173 6.57 -10.76 -11.94
N ARG A 174 5.41 -10.73 -11.26
CA ARG A 174 5.17 -11.48 -10.02
C ARG A 174 3.91 -12.32 -10.10
N GLN A 175 4.01 -13.56 -9.62
CA GLN A 175 2.86 -14.40 -9.30
C GLN A 175 2.51 -14.27 -7.82
N PRO A 176 1.21 -14.32 -7.45
CA PRO A 176 0.83 -14.27 -6.06
C PRO A 176 1.31 -15.54 -5.35
N GLU A 177 1.67 -15.42 -4.07
CA GLU A 177 1.89 -16.59 -3.24
C GLU A 177 0.60 -17.44 -3.21
N PRO A 178 0.71 -18.79 -3.25
CA PRO A 178 -0.45 -19.68 -3.30
C PRO A 178 -1.46 -19.36 -2.20
N ARG A 179 -2.62 -18.83 -2.60
CA ARG A 179 -3.71 -18.55 -1.68
C ARG A 179 -4.32 -19.87 -1.19
N PRO A 180 -4.80 -19.95 0.06
CA PRO A 180 -5.66 -21.04 0.47
C PRO A 180 -6.88 -21.11 -0.46
N ASN A 181 -7.45 -22.31 -0.64
CA ASN A 181 -8.72 -22.49 -1.32
C ASN A 181 -9.83 -21.80 -0.50
N VAL A 182 -9.98 -20.49 -0.67
CA VAL A 182 -11.24 -19.83 -0.45
C VAL A 182 -12.11 -20.26 -1.61
N THR A 183 -13.17 -21.01 -1.32
CA THR A 183 -14.21 -21.31 -2.30
C THR A 183 -14.68 -19.96 -2.87
N GLU A 184 -14.26 -19.64 -4.09
CA GLU A 184 -14.65 -18.41 -4.81
C GLU A 184 -16.13 -18.45 -5.19
#